data_AF-A0A915JI06-F1
#
_entry.id   AF-A0A915JI06-F1
#
_cell.length_a   1.000
_cell.length_b   1.000
_cell.length_c   1.000
_cell.angle_alpha   90.00
_cell.angle_beta   90.00
_cell.angle_gamma   90.00
#
_symmetry.space_group_name_H-M   'P 1'
#
loop_
_entity.id
_entity.type
_entity.pdbx_description
1 polymer ?
#
loop_
_entity_poly.entity_id
_entity_poly.type
_entity_poly.pdbx_seq_one_letter_code
_entity_poly.pdbx_strand_id
1 'polypeptide(L)'
;MYVLYSLTAQFLECRDNSNTCCDRHELCKFWSTINECVNNEQWMNINCQVSCNACFSPAPKTPVKQTQLRPEVEKIAQSASVQQQQRPPKNPKPSGGAVRQGNNNPQQCLKIQSESSDDVIEEMKNEGLILEFEDTSNRRLIGSVDIAGSNGQFGCAPQMDANIDCSRNACFNNVYRSFDGVCNNFRNPLWGASATPFLRLKPFDYDDGVDAPT
;
A
#
# COMPACT_ATOMS: atom_id res chain seq x y z
N MET A 1 6.73 -3.02 -40.06
CA MET A 1 8.08 -3.34 -39.53
C MET A 1 8.20 -2.59 -38.21
N TYR A 2 8.26 -3.37 -37.12
CA TYR A 2 8.52 -3.10 -35.70
C TYR A 2 9.09 -1.71 -35.34
N VAL A 3 8.76 -1.09 -34.19
CA VAL A 3 8.99 -1.63 -32.84
C VAL A 3 7.99 -1.04 -31.80
N LEU A 4 7.42 -1.94 -30.99
CA LEU A 4 6.76 -1.73 -29.70
C LEU A 4 7.83 -1.64 -28.59
N TYR A 5 7.84 -0.59 -27.75
CA TYR A 5 8.35 -0.61 -26.36
C TYR A 5 7.68 0.55 -25.58
N SER A 6 6.58 0.27 -24.87
CA SER A 6 6.50 0.04 -23.42
C SER A 6 6.50 1.32 -22.57
N LEU A 7 5.30 1.76 -22.17
CA LEU A 7 5.01 2.79 -21.16
C LEU A 7 5.33 2.31 -19.73
N THR A 8 6.51 1.70 -19.52
CA THR A 8 6.89 1.11 -18.22
C THR A 8 8.18 1.68 -17.62
N ALA A 9 8.73 2.78 -18.16
CA ALA A 9 10.06 3.25 -17.79
C ALA A 9 10.10 4.46 -16.83
N GLN A 10 9.17 4.56 -15.88
CA GLN A 10 9.27 5.53 -14.75
C GLN A 10 9.45 4.87 -13.37
N PHE A 11 9.49 3.55 -13.33
CA PHE A 11 10.00 2.79 -12.19
C PHE A 11 11.30 2.11 -12.61
N LEU A 12 12.37 2.89 -12.84
CA LEU A 12 13.72 2.33 -12.72
C LEU A 12 13.94 2.05 -11.22
N GLU A 13 13.51 0.85 -10.79
CA GLU A 13 13.96 0.28 -9.54
C GLU A 13 15.50 0.28 -9.53
N CYS A 14 16.07 0.59 -8.38
CA CYS A 14 17.50 0.57 -8.01
C CYS A 14 18.23 -0.75 -8.34
N ARG A 15 18.26 -1.18 -9.60
CA ARG A 15 18.76 -2.49 -10.01
C ARG A 15 19.53 -2.37 -11.32
N ASP A 16 20.82 -2.05 -11.21
CA ASP A 16 21.91 -3.04 -11.20
C ASP A 16 23.23 -2.29 -11.54
N ASN A 17 24.18 -2.31 -10.61
CA ASN A 17 25.63 -2.08 -10.80
C ASN A 17 26.10 -0.85 -11.59
N SER A 18 25.84 0.34 -11.06
CA SER A 18 26.80 1.45 -11.13
C SER A 18 26.65 2.33 -9.89
N ASN A 19 27.61 3.21 -9.62
CA ASN A 19 27.64 4.20 -8.52
C ASN A 19 26.47 5.21 -8.55
N THR A 20 25.24 4.75 -8.70
CA THR A 20 24.04 5.57 -8.85
C THR A 20 23.36 5.69 -7.50
N CYS A 21 23.28 6.95 -7.05
CA CYS A 21 22.54 7.28 -5.84
C CYS A 21 21.05 7.02 -6.05
N CYS A 22 20.44 6.25 -5.14
CA CYS A 22 19.01 5.99 -5.18
C CYS A 22 18.45 5.61 -3.80
N ASP A 23 17.13 5.74 -3.65
CA ASP A 23 16.40 5.26 -2.48
C ASP A 23 15.99 3.79 -2.66
N ARG A 24 16.47 2.93 -1.77
CA ARG A 24 16.27 1.47 -1.78
C ARG A 24 15.02 1.03 -1.02
N HIS A 25 14.31 1.97 -0.40
CA HIS A 25 13.06 1.72 0.29
C HIS A 25 11.99 2.70 -0.18
N GLU A 26 10.78 2.18 -0.42
CA GLU A 26 9.65 2.96 -0.93
C GLU A 26 9.26 4.14 0.00
N LEU A 27 9.45 3.96 1.31
CA LEU A 27 9.17 4.97 2.34
C LEU A 27 10.30 5.97 2.60
N CYS A 28 11.41 5.94 1.86
CA CYS A 28 12.53 6.85 2.11
C CYS A 28 12.12 8.33 2.10
N LYS A 29 11.23 8.71 1.17
CA LYS A 29 10.69 10.08 1.07
C LYS A 29 9.83 10.46 2.28
N PHE A 30 9.09 9.50 2.83
CA PHE A 30 8.29 9.73 4.05
C PHE A 30 9.19 9.85 5.27
N TRP A 31 10.13 8.93 5.44
CA TRP A 31 11.02 8.92 6.59
C TRP A 31 11.92 10.17 6.63
N SER A 32 12.35 10.67 5.47
CA SER A 32 13.07 11.95 5.44
C SER A 32 12.23 13.13 5.89
N THR A 33 10.91 13.14 5.67
CA THR A 33 10.02 14.23 6.10
C THR A 33 9.73 14.21 7.62
N ILE A 34 9.88 13.06 8.28
CA ILE A 34 9.71 12.93 9.74
C ILE A 34 11.04 12.87 10.51
N ASN A 35 12.12 13.40 9.91
CA ASN A 35 13.45 13.56 10.50
C ASN A 35 14.23 12.26 10.77
N GLU A 36 13.92 11.16 10.07
CA GLU A 36 14.68 9.90 10.20
C GLU A 36 16.11 10.03 9.67
N CYS A 37 16.38 10.94 8.73
CA CYS A 37 17.75 11.19 8.26
C CYS A 37 18.70 11.61 9.41
N VAL A 38 18.16 12.17 10.50
CA VAL A 38 18.92 12.52 11.70
C VAL A 38 18.77 11.44 12.78
N ASN A 39 17.53 11.04 13.08
CA ASN A 39 17.25 10.08 14.16
C ASN A 39 17.83 8.68 13.87
N ASN A 40 17.93 8.31 12.59
CA ASN A 40 18.40 7.01 12.12
C ASN A 40 19.39 7.17 10.95
N GLU A 41 20.29 8.15 11.09
CA GLU A 41 21.25 8.59 10.07
C GLU A 41 21.99 7.44 9.38
N GLN A 42 22.50 6.46 10.15
CA GLN A 42 23.28 5.35 9.59
C GLN A 42 22.46 4.48 8.64
N TRP A 43 21.23 4.14 9.01
CA TRP A 43 20.37 3.30 8.18
C TRP A 43 19.85 4.08 6.98
N MET A 44 19.44 5.33 7.21
CA MET A 44 18.87 6.21 6.20
C MET A 44 19.90 6.62 5.15
N ASN A 45 21.15 6.91 5.51
CA ASN A 45 22.18 7.27 4.53
C ASN A 45 22.54 6.13 3.58
N ILE A 46 22.32 4.87 3.98
CA ILE A 46 22.60 3.70 3.12
C ILE A 46 21.39 3.37 2.24
N ASN A 47 20.19 3.43 2.80
CA ASN A 47 18.96 2.96 2.16
C ASN A 47 18.14 4.08 1.52
N CYS A 48 18.33 5.33 1.93
CA CYS A 48 17.55 6.50 1.54
C CYS A 48 18.45 7.64 1.07
N GLN A 49 19.38 7.31 0.17
CA GLN A 49 20.47 8.19 -0.24
C GLN A 49 19.98 9.47 -0.91
N VAL A 50 18.92 9.40 -1.72
CA VAL A 50 18.36 10.58 -2.39
C VAL A 50 17.55 11.38 -1.39
N SER A 51 16.66 10.70 -0.66
CA SER A 51 15.77 11.33 0.33
C SER A 51 16.53 12.06 1.46
N CYS A 52 17.72 11.60 1.82
CA CYS A 52 18.57 12.22 2.84
C CYS A 52 19.75 13.02 2.28
N ASN A 53 19.83 13.23 0.96
CA ASN A 53 20.97 13.89 0.30
C ASN A 53 22.34 13.25 0.60
N ALA A 54 22.37 11.93 0.82
CA ALA A 54 23.57 11.16 1.17
C ALA A 54 24.31 10.54 -0.03
N CYS A 55 23.92 10.90 -1.27
CA CYS A 55 24.51 10.42 -2.53
C CYS A 55 26.04 10.51 -2.63
N PHE A 56 26.65 11.43 -1.87
CA PHE A 56 28.08 11.72 -1.90
C PHE A 56 28.79 11.40 -0.60
N SER A 57 28.10 10.77 0.37
CA SER A 57 28.71 10.35 1.61
C SER A 57 29.50 9.06 1.35
N PRO A 58 30.85 9.07 1.40
CA PRO A 58 31.57 7.81 1.47
C PRO A 58 31.04 7.07 2.69
N ALA A 59 30.57 5.83 2.50
CA ALA A 59 30.10 4.99 3.60
C ALA A 59 31.08 5.13 4.78
N PRO A 60 30.63 5.50 6.00
CA PRO A 60 31.53 5.66 7.12
C PRO A 60 32.28 4.33 7.32
N LYS A 61 33.58 4.32 7.04
CA LYS A 61 34.49 3.25 7.48
C LYS A 61 34.77 3.43 8.98
N THR A 62 33.73 3.49 9.77
CA THR A 62 33.86 3.36 11.22
C THR A 62 33.41 1.96 11.59
N PRO A 63 34.21 1.20 12.35
CA PRO A 63 33.71 -0.01 12.96
C PRO A 63 32.47 0.36 13.76
N VAL A 64 31.38 -0.37 13.55
CA VAL A 64 30.17 -0.26 14.36
C VAL A 64 30.60 -0.44 15.82
N LYS A 65 30.71 0.65 16.57
CA LYS A 65 30.70 0.55 18.03
C LYS A 65 29.26 0.19 18.35
N GLN A 66 29.01 -1.10 18.51
CA GLN A 66 27.80 -1.57 19.16
C GLN A 66 27.67 -0.76 20.45
N THR A 67 26.63 0.06 20.54
CA THR A 67 26.29 0.70 21.81
C THR A 67 25.94 -0.46 22.74
N GLN A 68 26.85 -0.76 23.66
CA GLN A 68 26.64 -1.79 24.66
C GLN A 68 25.41 -1.37 25.46
N LEU A 69 24.37 -2.21 25.40
CA LEU A 69 23.17 -2.05 26.20
C LEU A 69 23.60 -1.96 27.67
N ARG A 70 22.91 -1.12 28.48
CA ARG A 70 23.14 -1.12 29.92
C ARG A 70 22.99 -2.56 30.44
N PRO A 71 23.83 -3.02 31.40
CA PRO A 71 23.79 -4.42 31.89
C PRO A 71 22.42 -4.88 32.39
N GLU A 72 21.57 -3.93 32.82
CA GLU A 72 20.17 -4.18 33.17
C GLU A 72 19.32 -4.68 32.00
N VAL A 73 19.55 -4.16 30.79
CA VAL A 73 18.81 -4.54 29.59
C VAL A 73 19.25 -5.92 29.07
N GLU A 74 20.52 -6.31 29.28
CA GLU A 74 21.01 -7.66 28.97
C GLU A 74 20.39 -8.75 29.85
N LYS A 75 20.15 -8.45 31.14
CA LYS A 75 19.47 -9.39 32.05
C LYS A 75 17.99 -9.59 31.71
N ILE A 76 17.32 -8.56 31.19
CA ILE A 76 15.94 -8.66 30.71
C ILE A 76 15.90 -9.44 29.38
N ALA A 77 16.87 -9.22 28.49
CA ALA A 77 16.98 -9.94 27.22
C ALA A 77 17.25 -11.45 27.38
N GLN A 78 17.92 -11.88 28.45
CA GLN A 78 18.24 -13.30 28.69
C GLN A 78 17.14 -14.09 29.41
N SER A 79 16.20 -13.42 30.07
CA SER A 79 15.06 -14.07 30.76
C SER A 79 13.80 -14.09 29.90
N ALA A 80 13.70 -13.23 28.90
CA ALA A 80 12.68 -13.33 27.87
C ALA A 80 13.12 -14.36 26.82
N SER A 81 12.80 -15.63 27.07
CA SER A 81 12.62 -16.58 25.98
C SER A 81 11.40 -16.14 25.17
N VAL A 82 11.58 -15.11 24.33
CA VAL A 82 10.68 -14.89 23.19
C VAL A 82 10.89 -16.13 22.34
N GLN A 83 9.98 -17.10 22.45
CA GLN A 83 9.83 -18.09 21.41
C GLN A 83 9.72 -17.28 20.13
N GLN A 84 10.75 -17.37 19.29
CA GLN A 84 10.72 -16.82 17.95
C GLN A 84 9.57 -17.54 17.25
N GLN A 85 8.38 -16.96 17.32
CA GLN A 85 7.40 -17.19 16.29
C GLN A 85 8.09 -16.68 15.03
N GLN A 86 8.53 -17.63 14.21
CA GLN A 86 9.05 -17.34 12.89
C GLN A 86 8.11 -16.31 12.29
N ARG A 87 8.66 -15.17 11.85
CA ARG A 87 7.90 -14.24 11.03
C ARG A 87 7.27 -15.12 9.94
N PRO A 88 5.93 -15.16 9.81
CA PRO A 88 5.32 -16.00 8.80
C PRO A 88 6.05 -15.74 7.48
N PRO A 89 6.40 -16.79 6.71
CA PRO A 89 7.13 -16.61 5.48
C PRO A 89 6.45 -15.48 4.70
N LYS A 90 7.23 -14.52 4.19
CA LYS A 90 6.69 -13.53 3.27
C LYS A 90 5.94 -14.35 2.22
N ASN A 91 4.62 -14.21 2.18
CA ASN A 91 3.83 -14.86 1.15
C ASN A 91 4.54 -14.55 -0.16
N PRO A 92 4.89 -15.56 -0.96
CA PRO A 92 5.49 -15.30 -2.25
C PRO A 92 4.62 -14.25 -2.93
N LYS A 93 5.22 -13.13 -3.36
CA LYS A 93 4.58 -12.22 -4.31
C LYS A 93 3.97 -13.15 -5.36
N PRO A 94 2.65 -13.12 -5.63
CA PRO A 94 2.07 -14.04 -6.59
C PRO A 94 2.88 -13.89 -7.87
N SER A 95 3.74 -14.87 -8.14
CA SER A 95 4.29 -15.08 -9.46
C SER A 95 3.05 -15.13 -10.33
N GLY A 96 2.99 -14.30 -11.39
CA GLY A 96 1.86 -14.19 -12.31
C GLY A 96 1.53 -15.53 -12.97
N GLY A 97 1.00 -16.44 -12.16
CA GLY A 97 0.59 -17.78 -12.45
C GLY A 97 -0.89 -17.72 -12.66
N ALA A 98 -1.30 -18.27 -13.81
CA ALA A 98 -2.66 -18.47 -14.27
C ALA A 98 -3.73 -18.16 -13.21
N VAL A 99 -4.22 -16.92 -13.20
CA VAL A 99 -5.47 -16.62 -12.52
C VAL A 99 -6.55 -17.38 -13.30
N ARG A 100 -7.41 -18.08 -12.54
CA ARG A 100 -8.82 -18.45 -12.80
C ARG A 100 -9.10 -19.95 -12.64
N GLN A 101 -9.39 -20.36 -11.40
CA GLN A 101 -10.50 -21.30 -11.19
C GLN A 101 -11.78 -20.47 -11.15
N GLY A 102 -12.23 -20.00 -12.32
CA GLY A 102 -13.54 -19.38 -12.45
C GLY A 102 -13.75 -18.58 -13.74
N ASN A 103 -14.99 -18.55 -14.23
CA ASN A 103 -15.38 -17.70 -15.35
C ASN A 103 -15.62 -16.29 -14.79
N ASN A 104 -14.61 -15.40 -14.79
CA ASN A 104 -14.73 -14.01 -14.29
C ASN A 104 -15.62 -13.13 -15.20
N ASN A 105 -16.77 -13.62 -15.66
CA ASN A 105 -17.72 -12.84 -16.44
C ASN A 105 -18.51 -11.95 -15.48
N PRO A 106 -18.20 -10.64 -15.37
CA PRO A 106 -18.84 -9.81 -14.36
C PRO A 106 -20.32 -9.58 -14.69
N GLN A 107 -20.71 -9.70 -15.97
CA GLN A 107 -22.11 -9.60 -16.40
C GLN A 107 -22.94 -10.78 -15.89
N GLN A 108 -22.37 -11.99 -15.84
CA GLN A 108 -23.05 -13.16 -15.29
C GLN A 108 -23.30 -12.99 -13.79
N CYS A 109 -22.34 -12.43 -13.06
CA CYS A 109 -22.49 -12.14 -11.64
C CYS A 109 -23.53 -11.05 -11.38
N LEU A 110 -23.52 -9.96 -12.15
CA LEU A 110 -24.52 -8.91 -12.05
C LEU A 110 -25.93 -9.43 -12.35
N LYS A 111 -26.04 -10.32 -13.34
CA LYS A 111 -27.30 -10.97 -13.69
C LYS A 111 -27.85 -11.78 -12.52
N ILE A 112 -27.04 -12.67 -11.95
CA ILE A 112 -27.41 -13.49 -10.78
C ILE A 112 -27.80 -12.59 -9.59
N GLN A 113 -27.05 -11.53 -9.32
CA GLN A 113 -27.39 -10.56 -8.26
C GLN A 113 -28.74 -9.87 -8.47
N SER A 114 -29.14 -9.65 -9.73
CA SER A 114 -30.39 -8.96 -10.06
C SER A 114 -31.61 -9.89 -10.16
N GLU A 115 -31.39 -11.18 -10.40
CA GLU A 115 -32.45 -12.15 -10.71
C GLU A 115 -32.69 -13.18 -9.59
N SER A 116 -31.68 -13.45 -8.75
CA SER A 116 -31.71 -14.48 -7.71
C SER A 116 -31.92 -13.83 -6.34
N SER A 117 -33.10 -14.01 -5.73
CA SER A 117 -33.43 -13.42 -4.42
C SER A 117 -32.98 -14.28 -3.23
N ASP A 118 -32.84 -15.60 -3.43
CA ASP A 118 -32.78 -16.52 -2.30
C ASP A 118 -31.37 -17.10 -2.07
N ASP A 119 -30.54 -17.35 -3.10
CA ASP A 119 -29.19 -17.95 -2.92
C ASP A 119 -28.13 -17.53 -3.98
N VAL A 120 -27.92 -16.22 -4.15
CA VAL A 120 -26.91 -15.62 -5.06
C VAL A 120 -25.53 -16.28 -4.96
N ILE A 121 -25.06 -16.56 -3.74
CA ILE A 121 -23.71 -17.08 -3.50
C ILE A 121 -23.59 -18.54 -3.93
N GLU A 122 -24.62 -19.37 -3.74
CA GLU A 122 -24.59 -20.78 -4.13
C GLU A 122 -24.62 -20.92 -5.65
N GLU A 123 -25.46 -20.13 -6.32
CA GLU A 123 -25.53 -20.08 -7.78
C GLU A 123 -24.18 -19.69 -8.38
N MET A 124 -23.54 -18.64 -7.85
CA MET A 124 -22.20 -18.25 -8.29
C MET A 124 -21.12 -19.29 -8.02
N LYS A 125 -21.22 -20.08 -6.94
CA LYS A 125 -20.30 -21.18 -6.65
C LYS A 125 -20.48 -22.33 -7.64
N ASN A 126 -21.72 -22.72 -7.93
CA ASN A 126 -22.05 -23.79 -8.86
C ASN A 126 -21.60 -23.46 -10.29
N GLU A 127 -21.75 -22.20 -10.69
CA GLU A 127 -21.28 -21.67 -11.97
C GLU A 127 -19.76 -21.39 -12.01
N GLY A 128 -19.07 -21.54 -10.88
CA GLY A 128 -17.64 -21.28 -10.77
C GLY A 128 -17.27 -19.82 -11.08
N LEU A 129 -18.05 -18.86 -10.58
CA LEU A 129 -17.85 -17.43 -10.86
C LEU A 129 -17.09 -16.71 -9.74
N ILE A 130 -17.00 -17.31 -8.54
CA ILE A 130 -16.37 -16.70 -7.38
C ILE A 130 -14.86 -16.55 -7.58
N LEU A 131 -14.36 -15.34 -7.34
CA LEU A 131 -12.94 -15.01 -7.42
C LEU A 131 -12.37 -14.93 -6.01
N GLU A 132 -11.22 -15.55 -5.81
CA GLU A 132 -10.47 -15.46 -4.55
C GLU A 132 -9.62 -14.19 -4.45
N PHE A 133 -9.34 -13.56 -5.60
CA PHE A 133 -8.50 -12.37 -5.70
C PHE A 133 -9.28 -11.21 -6.32
N GLU A 134 -9.12 -10.03 -5.73
CA GLU A 134 -9.70 -8.79 -6.22
C GLU A 134 -9.01 -8.37 -7.52
N ASP A 135 -9.77 -7.98 -8.56
CA ASP A 135 -9.21 -7.31 -9.73
C ASP A 135 -8.99 -5.83 -9.40
N THR A 136 -7.73 -5.46 -9.20
CA THR A 136 -7.33 -4.06 -8.95
C THR A 136 -6.75 -3.38 -10.19
N SER A 137 -6.83 -4.02 -11.37
CA SER A 137 -6.14 -3.55 -12.58
C SER A 137 -6.63 -2.19 -13.09
N ASN A 138 -7.86 -1.80 -12.74
CA ASN A 138 -8.46 -0.52 -13.14
C ASN A 138 -8.42 0.55 -12.03
N ARG A 139 -7.85 0.24 -10.85
CA ARG A 139 -7.85 1.15 -9.71
C ARG A 139 -6.46 1.32 -9.13
N ARG A 140 -6.08 2.57 -8.83
CA ARG A 140 -4.84 2.84 -8.09
C ARG A 140 -5.12 2.70 -6.60
N LEU A 141 -4.52 1.69 -5.97
CA LEU A 141 -4.50 1.58 -4.52
C LEU A 141 -3.62 2.68 -3.93
N ILE A 142 -4.16 3.45 -2.99
CA ILE A 142 -3.42 4.49 -2.29
C ILE A 142 -2.59 3.83 -1.19
N GLY A 143 -1.27 3.89 -1.34
CA GLY A 143 -0.31 3.42 -0.35
C GLY A 143 0.15 4.53 0.61
N SER A 144 0.88 4.13 1.65
CA SER A 144 1.54 5.05 2.58
C SER A 144 2.53 6.01 1.88
N VAL A 145 3.18 5.55 0.81
CA VAL A 145 4.08 6.38 -0.02
C VAL A 145 3.31 7.51 -0.70
N ASP A 146 2.12 7.22 -1.23
CA ASP A 146 1.28 8.21 -1.91
C ASP A 146 0.77 9.26 -0.92
N ILE A 147 0.35 8.82 0.27
CA ILE A 147 -0.11 9.69 1.36
C ILE A 147 1.01 10.62 1.81
N ALA A 148 2.18 10.06 2.12
CA ALA A 148 3.34 10.83 2.55
C ALA A 148 3.81 11.81 1.48
N GLY A 149 3.88 11.36 0.23
CA GLY A 149 4.30 12.17 -0.90
C GLY A 149 3.36 13.35 -1.16
N SER A 150 2.05 13.10 -1.13
CA SER A 150 1.04 14.13 -1.33
C SER A 150 0.99 15.12 -0.17
N ASN A 151 1.04 14.64 1.08
CA ASN A 151 1.08 15.51 2.25
C ASN A 151 2.32 16.41 2.24
N GLY A 152 3.49 15.84 1.93
CA GLY A 152 4.74 16.61 1.89
C GLY A 152 4.81 17.64 0.75
N GLN A 153 4.12 17.39 -0.37
CA GLN A 153 4.16 18.27 -1.54
C GLN A 153 3.01 19.29 -1.58
N PHE A 154 1.82 18.89 -1.16
CA PHE A 154 0.58 19.65 -1.34
C PHE A 154 -0.16 19.93 -0.02
N GLY A 155 0.32 19.43 1.12
CA GLY A 155 -0.38 19.56 2.41
C GLY A 155 -1.67 18.75 2.52
N CYS A 156 -1.95 17.87 1.55
CA CYS A 156 -3.21 17.13 1.45
C CYS A 156 -2.97 15.65 1.13
N ALA A 157 -3.85 14.77 1.63
CA ALA A 157 -3.86 13.36 1.25
C ALA A 157 -4.31 13.20 -0.22
N PRO A 158 -3.80 12.19 -0.95
CA PRO A 158 -4.22 11.95 -2.31
C PRO A 158 -5.70 11.50 -2.32
N GLN A 159 -6.45 11.96 -3.32
CA GLN A 159 -7.84 11.52 -3.50
C GLN A 159 -7.90 10.27 -4.40
N MET A 160 -8.79 9.35 -4.07
CA MET A 160 -9.15 8.24 -4.95
C MET A 160 -9.92 8.73 -6.19
N ASP A 161 -9.89 7.94 -7.27
CA ASP A 161 -10.69 8.23 -8.46
C ASP A 161 -12.19 8.25 -8.11
N ALA A 162 -12.91 9.26 -8.57
CA ALA A 162 -14.35 9.38 -8.38
C ALA A 162 -15.14 8.40 -9.30
N ASN A 163 -14.55 7.94 -10.40
CA ASN A 163 -15.19 7.10 -11.42
C ASN A 163 -14.83 5.62 -11.24
N ILE A 164 -15.14 5.06 -10.08
CA ILE A 164 -14.88 3.64 -9.79
C ILE A 164 -16.01 2.77 -10.34
N ASP A 165 -15.65 1.82 -11.20
CA ASP A 165 -16.54 0.79 -11.71
C ASP A 165 -16.54 -0.46 -10.80
N CYS A 166 -17.58 -0.61 -9.99
CA CYS A 166 -17.77 -1.77 -9.13
C CYS A 166 -18.18 -3.04 -9.88
N SER A 167 -18.68 -2.93 -11.12
CA SER A 167 -19.15 -4.07 -11.89
C SER A 167 -18.05 -5.07 -12.21
N ARG A 168 -16.79 -4.64 -12.33
CA ARG A 168 -15.65 -5.54 -12.58
C ARG A 168 -15.40 -6.55 -11.47
N ASN A 169 -15.52 -6.09 -10.22
CA ASN A 169 -15.38 -6.93 -9.04
C ASN A 169 -16.73 -7.45 -8.54
N ALA A 170 -17.78 -7.48 -9.37
CA ALA A 170 -19.09 -7.97 -8.96
C ALA A 170 -18.98 -9.38 -8.35
N CYS A 171 -18.34 -10.33 -9.04
CA CYS A 171 -18.18 -11.70 -8.55
C CYS A 171 -17.36 -11.81 -7.25
N PHE A 172 -16.31 -10.99 -7.11
CA PHE A 172 -15.46 -10.97 -5.93
C PHE A 172 -16.20 -10.37 -4.72
N ASN A 173 -16.85 -9.22 -4.91
CA ASN A 173 -17.51 -8.43 -3.87
C ASN A 173 -18.77 -9.11 -3.28
N ASN A 174 -19.28 -10.18 -3.92
CA ASN A 174 -20.38 -10.98 -3.36
C ASN A 174 -19.96 -11.81 -2.15
N VAL A 175 -18.69 -12.19 -2.07
CA VAL A 175 -18.19 -13.11 -1.02
C VAL A 175 -17.12 -12.43 -0.17
N TYR A 176 -16.30 -11.58 -0.78
CA TYR A 176 -15.16 -10.95 -0.13
C TYR A 176 -15.28 -9.44 -0.14
N ARG A 177 -14.69 -8.79 0.87
CA ARG A 177 -14.56 -7.33 0.90
C ARG A 177 -13.29 -6.95 0.16
N SER A 178 -13.32 -5.84 -0.57
CA SER A 178 -12.13 -5.21 -1.10
C SER A 178 -11.20 -4.78 0.04
N PHE A 179 -9.91 -4.76 -0.23
CA PHE A 179 -8.90 -4.45 0.78
C PHE A 179 -9.06 -3.05 1.41
N ASP A 180 -9.43 -2.07 0.60
CA ASP A 180 -9.59 -0.67 1.00
C ASP A 180 -11.06 -0.28 1.22
N GLY A 181 -12.00 -1.23 1.20
CA GLY A 181 -13.42 -0.98 1.45
C GLY A 181 -14.20 -0.37 0.27
N VAL A 182 -13.53 -0.12 -0.86
CA VAL A 182 -14.18 0.34 -2.10
C VAL A 182 -15.26 -0.64 -2.55
N CYS A 183 -16.39 -0.13 -3.04
CA CYS A 183 -17.55 -0.90 -3.51
C CYS A 183 -18.31 -1.70 -2.44
N ASN A 184 -18.10 -1.44 -1.15
CA ASN A 184 -19.05 -1.88 -0.11
C ASN A 184 -20.45 -1.25 -0.34
N ASN A 185 -20.49 -0.08 -0.97
CA ASN A 185 -21.71 0.54 -1.49
C ASN A 185 -21.62 0.72 -3.01
N PHE A 186 -22.40 -0.05 -3.77
CA PHE A 186 -22.38 -0.01 -5.25
C PHE A 186 -22.84 1.33 -5.84
N ARG A 187 -23.69 2.09 -5.14
CA ARG A 187 -24.14 3.42 -5.62
C ARG A 187 -23.12 4.51 -5.31
N ASN A 188 -22.40 4.36 -4.20
CA ASN A 188 -21.41 5.31 -3.74
C ASN A 188 -20.12 4.55 -3.36
N PRO A 189 -19.29 4.18 -4.36
CA PRO A 189 -18.18 3.23 -4.17
C PRO A 189 -17.17 3.61 -3.09
N LEU A 190 -16.99 4.91 -2.83
CA LEU A 190 -16.02 5.44 -1.87
C LEU A 190 -16.56 5.59 -0.44
N TRP A 191 -17.84 5.32 -0.18
CA TRP A 191 -18.39 5.46 1.16
C TRP A 191 -17.83 4.41 2.11
N GLY A 192 -17.03 4.88 3.07
CA GLY A 192 -16.33 4.02 4.02
C GLY A 192 -15.07 3.37 3.47
N ALA A 193 -14.63 3.76 2.26
CA ALA A 193 -13.33 3.36 1.74
C ALA A 193 -12.20 4.03 2.53
N SER A 194 -11.07 3.35 2.69
CA SER A 194 -9.89 3.90 3.36
C SER A 194 -9.26 5.01 2.51
N ALA A 195 -8.40 5.83 3.13
CA ALA A 195 -7.78 7.00 2.50
C ALA A 195 -8.80 7.98 1.85
N THR A 196 -10.03 8.02 2.35
CA THR A 196 -11.03 9.06 2.07
C THR A 196 -11.18 9.98 3.28
N PRO A 197 -11.54 11.26 3.09
CA PRO A 197 -11.70 12.19 4.21
C PRO A 197 -12.85 11.77 5.12
N PHE A 198 -12.71 12.03 6.43
CA PHE A 198 -13.81 11.83 7.36
C PHE A 198 -15.00 12.72 7.01
N LEU A 199 -16.22 12.17 7.18
CA LEU A 199 -17.44 12.93 7.07
C LEU A 199 -17.50 14.00 8.16
N ARG A 200 -17.66 15.26 7.76
CA ARG A 200 -17.88 16.38 8.70
C ARG A 200 -19.37 16.53 9.00
N LEU A 201 -19.78 16.23 10.24
CA LEU A 201 -21.16 16.41 10.72
C LEU A 201 -21.50 17.87 11.05
N LYS A 202 -20.47 18.68 11.31
CA LYS A 202 -20.54 20.13 11.50
C LYS A 202 -19.49 20.81 10.62
N PRO A 203 -19.67 22.10 10.27
CA PRO A 203 -18.60 22.90 9.70
C PRO A 203 -17.32 22.78 10.54
N PHE A 204 -16.18 22.92 9.88
CA PHE A 204 -14.91 23.03 10.59
C PHE A 204 -14.88 24.30 11.45
N ASP A 205 -14.08 24.28 12.51
CA ASP A 205 -13.86 25.42 13.40
C ASP A 205 -12.37 25.41 13.72
N TYR A 206 -11.63 26.25 13.01
CA TYR A 206 -10.18 26.41 13.12
C TYR A 206 -9.88 27.87 13.44
N ASP A 207 -8.80 28.14 14.16
CA ASP A 207 -8.46 29.50 14.61
C ASP A 207 -8.25 30.49 13.46
N ASP A 208 -7.70 30.00 12.35
CA ASP A 208 -7.50 30.76 11.12
C ASP A 208 -8.58 30.49 10.05
N GLY A 209 -9.57 29.66 10.38
CA GLY A 209 -10.62 29.24 9.45
C GLY A 209 -10.13 28.29 8.34
N VAL A 210 -8.93 27.71 8.44
CA VAL A 210 -8.38 26.81 7.41
C VAL A 210 -7.88 25.50 8.03
N ASP A 211 -6.84 25.54 8.85
CA ASP A 211 -6.19 24.35 9.42
C ASP A 211 -5.48 24.56 10.76
N ALA A 212 -5.38 25.80 11.27
CA ALA A 212 -4.77 26.08 12.55
C ALA A 212 -5.62 25.49 13.70
N PRO A 213 -5.05 24.62 14.56
CA PRO A 213 -5.78 24.04 15.67
C PRO A 213 -6.11 25.10 16.74
N THR A 214 -7.30 24.97 17.33
CA THR A 214 -7.78 25.76 18.49
C THR A 214 -7.20 25.30 19.82
#